data_AF-A0A1X3FJR7-F1
#
_entry.id   AF-A0A1X3FJR7-F1
#
_cell.length_a   1.000
_cell.length_b   1.000
_cell.length_c   1.000
_cell.angle_alpha   90.00
_cell.angle_beta   90.00
_cell.angle_gamma   90.00
#
_symmetry.space_group_name_H-M   'P 1'
#
loop_
_entity.id
_entity.type
_entity.pdbx_description
1 polymer ?
#
loop_
_entity_poly.entity_id
_entity_poly.type
_entity_poly.pdbx_seq_one_letter_code
_entity_poly.pdbx_strand_id
1 'polypeptide(L)'
;MEKVRRLRAMGSLCRQQAAYNGVNKWKLLAEAEYWEHLAELELSSHFQECNVACANERTEPQARTEANDYSRRETIAPEATATTNDAQCALMPL
;
A
#
# COMPACT_ATOMS: atom_id res chain seq x y z
N MET A 1 -2.88 -2.65 8.70
CA MET A 1 -3.81 -2.12 7.66
C MET A 1 -5.25 -2.63 7.72
N GLU A 2 -5.55 -3.86 8.15
CA GLU A 2 -6.93 -4.40 8.15
C GLU A 2 -7.92 -3.58 9.00
N LYS A 3 -7.47 -3.11 10.17
CA LYS A 3 -8.28 -2.24 11.05
C LYS A 3 -8.70 -0.94 10.35
N VAL A 4 -7.80 -0.30 9.61
CA VAL A 4 -8.10 0.90 8.80
C VAL A 4 -9.17 0.60 7.75
N ARG A 5 -9.09 -0.55 7.07
CA ARG A 5 -10.10 -0.95 6.08
C ARG A 5 -11.48 -1.12 6.71
N ARG A 6 -11.54 -1.79 7.85
CA ARG A 6 -12.80 -1.97 8.60
C ARG A 6 -13.40 -0.63 9.02
N LEU A 7 -12.59 0.27 9.58
CA LEU A 7 -13.06 1.60 10.02
C LEU A 7 -13.63 2.40 8.84
N ARG A 8 -12.93 2.44 7.70
CA ARG A 8 -13.42 3.10 6.48
C ARG A 8 -14.69 2.46 5.91
N ALA A 9 -14.79 1.13 6.00
CA ALA A 9 -16.00 0.43 5.58
C ALA A 9 -17.21 0.83 6.44
N MET A 10 -17.03 0.96 7.76
CA MET A 10 -18.08 1.46 8.66
C MET A 10 -18.51 2.89 8.32
N GLY A 11 -17.56 3.81 8.12
CA GLY A 11 -17.88 5.18 7.71
C GLY A 11 -18.63 5.24 6.37
N SER A 12 -18.25 4.39 5.41
CA SER A 12 -18.93 4.27 4.13
C SER A 12 -20.35 3.73 4.27
N LEU A 13 -20.57 2.73 5.12
CA LEU A 13 -21.90 2.20 5.43
C LEU A 13 -22.80 3.27 6.04
N CYS A 14 -22.30 4.06 7.00
CA CYS A 14 -23.04 5.16 7.59
C CYS A 14 -23.46 6.21 6.54
N ARG A 15 -22.57 6.57 5.60
CA ARG A 15 -22.89 7.47 4.49
C ARG A 15 -23.95 6.89 3.55
N GLN A 16 -23.89 5.60 3.24
CA GLN A 16 -24.91 4.91 2.45
C GLN A 16 -26.26 4.96 3.18
N GLN A 17 -26.30 4.61 4.47
CA GLN A 17 -27.52 4.67 5.28
C GLN A 17 -28.10 6.09 5.32
N ALA A 18 -27.25 7.12 5.41
CA ALA A 18 -27.66 8.52 5.42
C ALA A 18 -28.31 8.96 4.09
N ALA A 19 -27.93 8.34 2.96
CA ALA A 19 -28.55 8.58 1.67
C ALA A 19 -29.98 8.00 1.59
N TYR A 20 -30.24 6.89 2.28
CA TYR A 20 -31.55 6.23 2.30
C TYR A 20 -32.46 6.66 3.47
N ASN A 21 -31.91 7.20 4.56
CA ASN A 21 -32.67 7.61 5.74
C ASN A 21 -32.55 9.12 6.00
N GLY A 22 -33.50 9.90 5.48
CA GLY A 22 -33.53 11.35 5.65
C GLY A 22 -33.75 11.82 7.09
N VAL A 23 -34.47 11.06 7.91
CA VAL A 23 -34.82 11.44 9.30
C VAL A 23 -33.58 11.38 10.21
N ASN A 24 -32.75 10.35 10.04
CA ASN A 24 -31.54 10.15 10.85
C ASN A 24 -30.25 10.58 10.12
N LYS A 25 -30.37 11.29 8.99
CA LYS A 25 -29.24 11.64 8.13
C LYS A 25 -28.11 12.33 8.89
N TRP A 26 -28.43 13.34 9.70
CA TRP A 26 -27.43 14.11 10.44
C TRP A 26 -26.64 13.25 11.42
N LYS A 27 -27.32 12.32 12.13
CA LYS A 27 -26.69 11.40 13.07
C LYS A 27 -25.76 10.42 12.36
N LEU A 28 -26.23 9.85 11.25
CA LEU A 28 -25.45 8.91 10.43
C LEU A 28 -24.21 9.58 9.81
N LEU A 29 -24.31 10.85 9.42
CA LEU A 29 -23.16 11.60 8.92
C LEU A 29 -22.14 11.89 10.03
N ALA A 30 -22.59 12.26 11.23
CA ALA A 30 -21.69 12.44 12.37
C ALA A 30 -20.97 11.13 12.74
N GLU A 31 -21.68 10.00 12.71
CA GLU A 31 -21.09 8.70 12.95
C GLU A 31 -20.10 8.31 11.84
N ALA A 32 -20.38 8.65 10.59
CA ALA A 32 -19.43 8.44 9.49
C ALA A 32 -18.13 9.22 9.67
N GLU A 33 -18.22 10.47 10.14
CA GLU A 33 -17.06 11.30 10.43
C GLU A 33 -16.22 10.71 11.57
N TYR A 34 -16.88 10.25 12.63
CA TYR A 34 -16.22 9.55 13.74
C TYR A 34 -15.41 8.33 13.28
N TRP A 35 -15.97 7.49 12.40
CA TRP A 35 -15.26 6.34 11.86
C TRP A 35 -14.07 6.73 10.98
N GLU A 36 -14.19 7.81 10.20
CA GLU A 36 -13.09 8.31 9.36
C GLU A 36 -11.93 8.83 10.22
N HIS A 37 -12.23 9.61 11.27
CA HIS A 37 -11.22 10.09 12.23
C HIS A 37 -10.47 8.94 12.90
N LEU A 38 -11.18 7.88 13.31
CA LEU A 38 -10.52 6.69 13.85
C LEU A 38 -9.62 5.98 12.83
N ALA A 39 -10.05 5.91 11.56
CA ALA A 39 -9.26 5.31 10.50
C ALA A 39 -7.96 6.10 10.24
N GLU A 40 -8.05 7.43 10.29
CA GLU A 40 -6.90 8.32 10.12
C GLU A 40 -5.90 8.20 11.28
N LEU A 41 -6.38 8.15 12.53
CA LEU A 41 -5.55 7.91 13.71
C LEU A 41 -4.82 6.57 13.63
N GLU A 42 -5.53 5.50 13.28
CA GLU A 42 -4.94 4.16 13.12
C GLU A 42 -3.89 4.14 12.00
N LEU A 43 -4.17 4.81 10.88
CA LEU A 43 -3.24 4.88 9.76
C LEU A 43 -1.98 5.66 10.13
N SER A 44 -2.13 6.77 10.86
CA SER A 44 -1.00 7.58 11.34
C SER A 44 -0.12 6.79 12.30
N SER A 45 -0.71 6.08 13.27
CA SER A 45 0.02 5.19 14.20
C SER A 45 0.82 4.15 13.43
N HIS A 46 0.20 3.47 12.47
CA HIS A 46 0.86 2.45 11.67
C HIS A 46 2.06 3.02 10.90
N PHE A 47 1.94 4.21 10.31
CA PHE A 47 3.06 4.85 9.62
C PHE A 47 4.17 5.27 10.60
N GLN A 48 3.83 5.78 11.78
CA GLN A 48 4.81 6.11 12.80
C GLN A 48 5.62 4.87 13.22
N GLU A 49 4.95 3.75 13.47
CA GLU A 49 5.58 2.46 13.80
C GLU A 49 6.52 1.99 12.68
N CYS A 50 6.08 2.00 11.43
CA CYS A 50 6.91 1.63 10.28
C CYS A 50 8.14 2.54 10.13
N ASN A 51 7.97 3.85 10.33
CA ASN A 51 9.05 4.81 10.21
C ASN A 51 10.11 4.60 11.29
N VAL A 52 9.70 4.32 12.53
CA VAL A 52 10.61 3.99 13.64
C VAL A 52 11.36 2.69 13.35
N ALA A 53 10.66 1.63 12.90
CA ALA A 53 11.29 0.36 12.55
C ALA A 53 12.36 0.54 11.46
N CYS A 54 12.03 1.25 10.37
CA CYS A 54 12.95 1.52 9.27
C CYS A 54 14.12 2.46 9.64
N ALA A 55 13.94 3.34 10.64
CA ALA A 55 15.03 4.14 11.18
C ALA A 55 16.02 3.28 11.98
N ASN A 56 15.52 2.34 12.77
CA ASN A 56 16.35 1.44 13.57
C ASN A 56 17.18 0.50 12.68
N GLU A 57 16.59 -0.05 11.61
CA GLU A 57 17.31 -0.88 10.61
C GLU A 57 18.47 -0.15 9.93
N ARG A 58 18.40 1.19 9.78
CA ARG A 58 19.45 2.01 9.17
C ARG A 58 20.55 2.43 10.14
N THR A 59 20.30 2.28 11.45
CA THR A 59 21.22 2.72 12.50
C THR A 59 22.06 1.56 13.04
N GLU A 60 21.57 0.32 12.91
CA GLU A 60 22.39 -0.88 13.08
C GLU A 60 23.43 -0.96 11.96
N PRO A 61 24.75 -0.85 12.25
CA PRO A 61 25.76 -1.17 11.26
C PRO A 61 25.61 -2.66 10.98
N GLN A 62 25.11 -3.00 9.79
CA GLN A 62 25.26 -4.35 9.27
C GLN A 62 26.74 -4.68 9.28
N ALA A 63 27.19 -5.41 10.30
CA ALA A 63 28.48 -6.06 10.32
C ALA A 63 28.45 -7.02 9.14
N ARG A 64 28.89 -6.53 7.99
CA ARG A 64 29.19 -7.35 6.83
C ARG A 64 30.21 -8.36 7.33
N THR A 65 29.78 -9.61 7.52
CA THR A 65 30.69 -10.74 7.44
C THR A 65 31.11 -10.84 5.98
N GLU A 66 32.06 -9.98 5.61
CA GLU A 66 32.90 -10.14 4.44
C GLU A 66 33.78 -11.37 4.71
N ALA A 67 33.34 -12.52 4.23
CA ALA A 67 34.16 -13.73 4.12
C ALA A 67 34.18 -14.16 2.64
N ASN A 68 35.14 -13.59 1.93
CA ASN A 68 35.95 -14.09 0.80
C ASN A 68 35.31 -14.86 -0.37
N ASP A 69 35.38 -14.20 -1.54
CA ASP A 69 36.19 -14.51 -2.74
C ASP A 69 36.22 -15.90 -3.41
N TYR A 70 36.16 -15.84 -4.75
CA TYR A 70 36.60 -16.77 -5.80
C TYR A 70 35.69 -17.92 -6.30
N SER A 71 34.98 -17.65 -7.41
CA SER A 71 34.95 -18.51 -8.61
C SER A 71 34.39 -17.70 -9.78
N ARG A 72 35.27 -17.16 -10.62
CA ARG A 72 35.73 -17.77 -11.89
C ARG A 72 34.86 -17.27 -13.05
N ARG A 73 35.48 -16.39 -13.84
CA ARG A 73 35.03 -15.86 -15.13
C ARG A 73 34.78 -17.01 -16.09
N GLU A 74 33.67 -16.98 -16.85
CA GLU A 74 33.65 -17.46 -18.23
C GLU A 74 32.75 -16.56 -19.10
N THR A 75 33.44 -15.79 -19.96
CA THR A 75 33.25 -15.66 -21.41
C THR A 75 31.85 -15.35 -21.98
N ILE A 76 31.78 -14.18 -22.62
CA ILE A 76 30.74 -13.75 -23.57
C ILE A 76 30.90 -14.52 -24.88
N ALA A 77 29.79 -15.00 -25.46
CA ALA A 77 29.57 -14.99 -26.91
C ALA A 77 28.06 -14.94 -27.23
N PRO A 78 27.64 -14.31 -28.35
CA PRO A 78 26.28 -13.83 -28.55
C PRO A 78 25.37 -14.77 -29.36
N GLU A 79 24.08 -14.40 -29.34
CA GLU A 79 23.10 -14.55 -30.42
C GLU A 79 22.27 -15.85 -30.50
N ALA A 80 20.95 -15.69 -30.30
CA ALA A 80 19.92 -16.17 -31.23
C ALA A 80 18.54 -15.58 -30.87
N THR A 81 18.16 -14.60 -31.70
CA THR A 81 16.82 -14.16 -32.13
C THR A 81 15.54 -14.80 -31.57
N ALA A 82 14.64 -13.87 -31.23
CA ALA A 82 13.20 -13.80 -31.54
C ALA A 82 12.25 -14.81 -30.88
N THR A 83 11.24 -14.29 -30.18
CA THR A 83 9.84 -14.38 -30.65
C THR A 83 9.01 -13.27 -30.01
N THR A 84 8.50 -12.41 -30.90
CA THR A 84 7.35 -11.51 -30.84
C THR A 84 6.29 -11.83 -29.78
N ASN A 85 5.80 -10.80 -29.07
CA ASN A 85 4.37 -10.50 -28.93
C ASN A 85 4.15 -9.19 -28.17
N ASP A 86 4.38 -8.07 -28.87
CA ASP A 86 3.84 -6.76 -28.47
C ASP A 86 2.42 -6.62 -29.02
N ALA A 87 1.43 -6.97 -28.22
CA ALA A 87 0.06 -6.49 -28.42
C ALA A 87 -0.07 -5.15 -27.72
N GLN A 88 0.37 -4.08 -28.40
CA GLN A 88 0.20 -2.72 -27.92
C GLN A 88 -0.97 -2.03 -28.63
N CYS A 89 -1.89 -1.55 -27.79
CA CYS A 89 -2.75 -0.38 -27.97
C CYS A 89 -3.64 -0.29 -29.22
N ALA A 90 -4.94 -0.46 -29.00
CA ALA A 90 -5.94 0.31 -29.73
C ALA A 90 -7.09 0.73 -28.79
N LEU A 91 -7.13 2.04 -28.53
CA LEU A 91 -8.34 2.87 -28.51
C LEU A 91 -9.24 2.83 -27.26
N MET A 92 -9.02 3.82 -26.40
CA MET A 92 -10.12 4.66 -25.88
C MET A 92 -10.17 5.92 -26.76
N PRO A 93 -11.36 6.33 -27.23
CA PRO A 93 -11.75 7.71 -26.95
C PRO A 93 -13.24 7.87 -26.57
N LEU A 94 -13.43 8.77 -25.59
CA LEU A 94 -14.64 9.46 -25.11
C LEU A 94 -15.64 8.63 -24.31
#